data_AF-A0A7H9B392-F1
#
_entry.id   AF-A0A7H9B392-F1
#
_cell.length_a   1.000
_cell.length_b   1.000
_cell.length_c   1.000
_cell.angle_alpha   90.00
_cell.angle_beta   90.00
_cell.angle_gamma   90.00
#
_symmetry.space_group_name_H-M   'P 1'
#
loop_
_entity.id
_entity.type
_entity.pdbx_description
1 polymer ?
#
loop_
_entity_poly.entity_id
_entity_poly.type
_entity_poly.pdbx_seq_one_letter_code
_entity_poly.pdbx_strand_id
1 'polypeptide(L)'
;MRLKISGPKGLNKVISLEKEDSLGKLLKVTTPPFEVSGVRFGYPPQTISISEDALEQAVDSFGISSGEKIVLIESMEKNSESVSLQKETPPVESQPVESPPTETKIDLPDGTCQLLRVHKVPDDNSCLFHAISYCNYKDISVSQQLRSVVADKIRSDPIEYSEAVLDKRNDLYAQWIMRKDSWGGGIEIALLSETLGTAIFVLDMDAQQFEKFNEDRFNQFMIILFNGIHYDSIELSSGRTIFDKNDDYLSQLILSGSLQIAKQMKQHGYSFNTRQDKIICNICNSEFAGEKDVAKHAKKTGHIDFGQASS
;
A
#
# COMPACT_ATOMS: atom_id res chain seq x y z
N MET A 1 -17.94 17.28 -5.33
CA MET A 1 -17.02 16.23 -5.82
C MET A 1 -17.74 15.18 -6.64
N ARG A 2 -17.11 14.72 -7.72
CA ARG A 2 -17.61 13.61 -8.57
C ARG A 2 -16.78 12.38 -8.27
N LEU A 3 -17.42 11.28 -7.88
CA LEU A 3 -16.75 10.06 -7.40
C LEU A 3 -17.16 8.85 -8.22
N LYS A 4 -16.23 7.94 -8.50
CA LYS A 4 -16.53 6.67 -9.17
C LYS A 4 -16.60 5.56 -8.12
N ILE A 5 -17.81 5.11 -7.80
CA ILE A 5 -18.03 4.01 -6.88
C ILE A 5 -18.03 2.69 -7.63
N SER A 6 -17.33 1.70 -7.10
CA SER A 6 -17.31 0.32 -7.57
C SER A 6 -17.47 -0.64 -6.38
N GLY A 7 -17.90 -1.87 -6.61
CA GLY A 7 -18.02 -2.86 -5.55
C GLY A 7 -18.46 -4.24 -6.07
N PRO A 8 -18.64 -5.20 -5.16
CA PRO A 8 -19.18 -6.53 -5.47
C PRO A 8 -20.50 -6.49 -6.24
N LYS A 9 -20.87 -7.63 -6.82
CA LYS A 9 -22.14 -7.82 -7.56
C LYS A 9 -22.32 -6.84 -8.74
N GLY A 10 -21.21 -6.43 -9.37
CA GLY A 10 -21.23 -5.57 -10.55
C GLY A 10 -21.58 -4.11 -10.28
N LEU A 11 -21.51 -3.66 -9.02
CA LEU A 11 -21.77 -2.27 -8.68
C LEU A 11 -20.71 -1.36 -9.32
N ASN A 12 -21.14 -0.46 -10.20
CA ASN A 12 -20.29 0.58 -10.79
C ASN A 12 -21.17 1.81 -11.07
N LYS A 13 -20.96 2.90 -10.33
CA LYS A 13 -21.76 4.13 -10.43
C LYS A 13 -20.86 5.35 -10.31
N VAL A 14 -21.22 6.41 -11.02
CA VAL A 14 -20.63 7.74 -10.81
C VAL A 14 -21.63 8.59 -10.06
N ILE A 15 -21.22 9.12 -8.92
CA ILE A 15 -22.07 9.95 -8.05
C ILE A 15 -21.48 11.35 -7.90
N SER A 16 -22.33 12.32 -7.57
CA SER A 16 -21.94 13.68 -7.21
C SER A 16 -22.36 13.95 -5.77
N LEU A 17 -21.41 14.36 -4.93
CA LEU A 17 -21.61 14.73 -3.53
C LEU A 17 -20.93 16.08 -3.25
N GLU A 18 -21.32 16.80 -2.21
CA GLU A 18 -20.56 17.95 -1.70
C GLU A 18 -19.39 17.48 -0.82
N LYS A 19 -18.42 18.36 -0.48
CA LYS A 19 -17.25 17.93 0.31
C LYS A 19 -17.60 17.64 1.77
N GLU A 20 -18.57 18.39 2.24
CA GLU A 20 -19.12 18.40 3.59
C GLU A 20 -20.17 17.29 3.78
N ASP A 21 -20.55 16.60 2.70
CA ASP A 21 -21.48 15.48 2.76
C ASP A 21 -20.88 14.30 3.52
N SER A 22 -21.69 13.62 4.33
CA SER A 22 -21.22 12.53 5.18
C SER A 22 -21.03 11.21 4.43
N LEU A 23 -20.21 10.32 4.99
CA LEU A 23 -20.04 8.96 4.47
C LEU A 23 -21.37 8.18 4.44
N GLY A 24 -22.26 8.44 5.41
CA GLY A 24 -23.63 7.89 5.39
C GLY A 24 -24.46 8.38 4.20
N LYS A 25 -24.31 9.64 3.77
CA LYS A 25 -24.96 10.15 2.56
C LYS A 25 -24.40 9.49 1.29
N LEU A 26 -23.10 9.23 1.25
CA LEU A 26 -22.46 8.49 0.16
C LEU A 26 -23.05 7.08 -0.03
N LEU A 27 -23.22 6.33 1.05
CA LEU A 27 -23.83 4.98 0.99
C LEU A 27 -25.31 5.06 0.58
N LYS A 28 -26.06 6.02 1.11
CA LYS A 28 -27.47 6.24 0.75
C LYS A 28 -27.66 6.58 -0.73
N VAL A 29 -26.81 7.42 -1.31
CA VAL A 29 -26.87 7.78 -2.73
C VAL A 29 -26.42 6.62 -3.63
N THR A 30 -25.47 5.82 -3.18
CA THR A 30 -24.95 4.68 -3.95
C THR A 30 -25.95 3.52 -3.99
N THR A 31 -26.75 3.33 -2.93
CA THR A 31 -27.70 2.22 -2.72
C THR A 31 -27.08 0.84 -3.07
N PRO A 32 -26.03 0.42 -2.33
CA PRO A 32 -25.38 -0.86 -2.59
C PRO A 32 -26.35 -2.04 -2.34
N PRO A 33 -26.37 -3.08 -3.19
CA PRO A 33 -27.24 -4.26 -3.05
C PRO A 33 -26.70 -5.29 -2.03
N PHE A 34 -25.81 -4.87 -1.14
CA PHE A 34 -25.13 -5.66 -0.14
C PHE A 34 -24.83 -4.78 1.06
N GLU A 35 -24.63 -5.41 2.22
CA GLU A 35 -24.23 -4.70 3.43
C GLU A 35 -22.75 -4.32 3.32
N VAL A 36 -22.45 -3.05 3.58
CA VAL A 36 -21.12 -2.47 3.38
C VAL A 36 -20.38 -2.48 4.71
N SER A 37 -19.27 -3.22 4.78
CA SER A 37 -18.38 -3.26 5.94
C SER A 37 -17.31 -2.17 5.90
N GLY A 38 -16.99 -1.68 4.70
CA GLY A 38 -15.96 -0.65 4.54
C GLY A 38 -15.92 -0.01 3.16
N VAL A 39 -15.12 1.05 3.06
CA VAL A 39 -14.94 1.87 1.87
C VAL A 39 -13.45 2.00 1.61
N ARG A 40 -12.99 1.55 0.44
CA ARG A 40 -11.60 1.63 0.00
C ARG A 40 -11.39 2.71 -1.06
N PHE A 41 -10.38 3.56 -0.96
CA PHE A 41 -10.15 4.67 -1.90
C PHE A 41 -8.69 5.12 -1.92
N GLY A 42 -8.33 5.92 -2.93
CA GLY A 42 -7.01 6.50 -3.06
C GLY A 42 -5.91 5.52 -3.50
N TYR A 43 -4.71 6.05 -3.69
CA TYR A 43 -3.47 5.28 -3.78
C TYR A 43 -2.42 5.97 -2.89
N PRO A 44 -1.76 5.25 -1.97
CA PRO A 44 -1.99 3.84 -1.59
C PRO A 44 -3.43 3.62 -1.08
N PRO A 45 -4.05 2.44 -1.29
CA PRO A 45 -5.45 2.25 -0.99
C PRO A 45 -5.75 2.23 0.50
N GLN A 46 -6.51 3.21 0.96
CA GLN A 46 -6.96 3.28 2.34
C GLN A 46 -8.32 2.63 2.49
N THR A 47 -8.56 1.98 3.63
CA THR A 47 -9.87 1.39 3.97
C THR A 47 -10.44 2.05 5.21
N ILE A 48 -11.65 2.60 5.10
CA ILE A 48 -12.46 3.04 6.25
C ILE A 48 -13.45 1.94 6.56
N SER A 49 -13.44 1.42 7.79
CA SER A 49 -14.51 0.56 8.29
C SER A 49 -15.76 1.40 8.57
N ILE A 50 -16.94 0.90 8.21
CA ILE A 50 -18.20 1.57 8.53
C ILE A 50 -18.51 1.39 10.02
N SER A 51 -18.41 2.47 10.79
CA SER A 51 -18.87 2.58 12.18
C SER A 51 -19.90 3.71 12.30
N GLU A 52 -20.67 3.76 13.40
CA GLU A 52 -21.65 4.84 13.65
C GLU A 52 -20.98 6.23 13.57
N ASP A 53 -19.81 6.38 14.19
CA ASP A 53 -19.02 7.62 14.13
C ASP A 53 -18.54 7.95 12.71
N ALA A 54 -18.12 6.95 11.93
CA ALA A 54 -17.61 7.17 10.58
C ALA A 54 -18.72 7.59 9.59
N LEU A 55 -19.98 7.19 9.83
CA LEU A 55 -21.12 7.54 9.00
C LEU A 55 -21.53 9.01 9.12
N GLU A 56 -21.21 9.65 10.25
CA GLU A 56 -21.53 11.06 10.52
C GLU A 56 -20.42 12.02 10.05
N GLN A 57 -19.18 11.53 9.91
CA GLN A 57 -18.06 12.32 9.42
C GLN A 57 -18.18 12.66 7.93
N ALA A 58 -17.64 13.83 7.57
CA ALA A 58 -17.62 14.32 6.20
C ALA A 58 -16.70 13.46 5.32
N VAL A 59 -17.06 13.27 4.05
CA VAL A 59 -16.24 12.50 3.11
C VAL A 59 -14.85 13.14 2.94
N ASP A 60 -14.75 14.47 2.98
CA ASP A 60 -13.47 15.21 2.91
C ASP A 60 -12.57 15.01 4.13
N SER A 61 -13.12 14.74 5.33
CA SER A 61 -12.30 14.50 6.53
C SER A 61 -11.55 13.18 6.48
N PHE A 62 -12.00 12.25 5.64
CA PHE A 62 -11.27 11.02 5.32
C PHE A 62 -10.23 11.20 4.20
N GLY A 63 -10.07 12.41 3.68
CA GLY A 63 -9.15 12.69 2.57
C GLY A 63 -9.64 12.17 1.23
N ILE A 64 -10.94 11.94 1.06
CA ILE A 64 -11.54 11.53 -0.22
C ILE A 64 -11.67 12.77 -1.13
N SER A 65 -11.03 12.72 -2.29
CA SER A 65 -10.96 13.84 -3.24
C SER A 65 -11.81 13.62 -4.49
N SER A 66 -12.19 14.72 -5.16
CA SER A 66 -12.96 14.64 -6.41
C SER A 66 -12.16 13.93 -7.51
N GLY A 67 -12.78 12.98 -8.21
CA GLY A 67 -12.14 12.16 -9.24
C GLY A 67 -11.63 10.81 -8.73
N GLU A 68 -11.60 10.58 -7.41
CA GLU A 68 -11.16 9.29 -6.86
C GLU A 68 -12.14 8.15 -7.14
N LYS A 69 -11.56 6.95 -7.31
CA LYS A 69 -12.30 5.70 -7.35
C LYS A 69 -12.46 5.18 -5.92
N ILE A 70 -13.70 4.87 -5.56
CA ILE A 70 -14.08 4.27 -4.30
C ILE A 70 -14.54 2.83 -4.55
N VAL A 71 -14.09 1.90 -3.73
CA VAL A 71 -14.46 0.48 -3.78
C VAL A 71 -15.19 0.14 -2.48
N LEU A 72 -16.47 -0.23 -2.56
CA LEU A 72 -17.24 -0.69 -1.40
C LEU A 72 -16.89 -2.15 -1.09
N ILE A 73 -16.72 -2.46 0.19
CA ILE A 73 -16.40 -3.80 0.70
C ILE A 73 -17.68 -4.41 1.28
N GLU A 74 -18.03 -5.62 0.84
CA GLU A 74 -19.19 -6.38 1.35
C GLU A 74 -18.85 -7.01 2.71
N SER A 75 -19.78 -6.95 3.68
CA SER A 75 -19.66 -7.71 4.92
C SER A 75 -19.74 -9.21 4.62
N MET A 76 -18.78 -9.98 5.11
CA MET A 76 -18.92 -11.43 5.19
C MET A 76 -19.24 -11.77 6.64
N GLU A 77 -20.40 -12.39 6.87
CA GLU A 77 -20.80 -12.85 8.21
C GLU A 77 -19.75 -13.81 8.75
N LYS A 78 -18.94 -13.32 9.70
CA LYS A 78 -18.14 -14.15 10.59
C LYS A 78 -18.64 -13.94 12.01
N ASN A 79 -19.39 -14.93 12.44
CA ASN A 79 -19.80 -15.23 13.81
C ASN A 79 -18.69 -14.79 14.80
N SER A 80 -18.94 -13.70 15.54
CA SER A 80 -18.02 -13.15 16.53
C SER A 80 -18.79 -12.99 17.83
N GLU A 81 -18.65 -13.96 18.73
CA GLU A 81 -18.99 -13.76 20.13
C GLU A 81 -17.95 -12.82 20.76
N SER A 82 -18.49 -11.72 21.29
CA SER A 82 -17.82 -10.72 22.11
C SER A 82 -17.30 -11.30 23.42
N VAL A 83 -16.05 -11.00 23.79
CA VAL A 83 -15.69 -10.93 25.22
C VAL A 83 -14.81 -9.72 25.49
N SER A 84 -15.26 -8.95 26.48
CA SER A 84 -14.81 -7.65 26.93
C SER A 84 -13.42 -7.66 27.58
N LEU A 85 -12.77 -6.50 27.49
CA LEU A 85 -11.54 -6.15 28.19
C LEU A 85 -11.72 -6.23 29.72
N GLN A 86 -10.84 -6.98 30.38
CA GLN A 86 -10.43 -6.67 31.75
C GLN A 86 -8.90 -6.69 31.85
N LYS A 87 -8.42 -5.65 32.52
CA LYS A 87 -7.03 -5.23 32.66
C LYS A 87 -6.52 -5.77 33.99
N GLU A 88 -5.77 -6.86 33.97
CA GLU A 88 -4.99 -7.32 35.11
C GLU A 88 -3.60 -7.79 34.65
N THR A 89 -2.57 -7.19 35.26
CA THR A 89 -1.17 -7.58 35.13
C THR A 89 -0.87 -8.82 35.97
N PRO A 90 -0.16 -9.82 35.43
CA PRO A 90 0.74 -10.65 36.24
C PRO A 90 2.07 -10.91 35.48
N PRO A 91 3.03 -11.69 36.01
CA PRO A 91 4.37 -11.19 36.32
C PRO A 91 5.42 -11.64 35.29
N VAL A 92 6.58 -10.99 35.37
CA VAL A 92 7.81 -11.28 34.61
C VAL A 92 8.13 -12.79 34.65
N GLU A 93 7.91 -13.47 33.53
CA GLU A 93 8.46 -14.80 33.26
C GLU A 93 9.09 -14.79 31.87
N SER A 94 10.28 -15.39 31.81
CA SER A 94 11.32 -15.36 30.78
C SER A 94 10.82 -15.24 29.32
N GLN A 95 11.19 -14.13 28.67
CA GLN A 95 10.98 -13.91 27.24
C GLN A 95 11.72 -15.00 26.41
N PRO A 96 11.01 -15.73 25.52
CA PRO A 96 11.65 -16.33 24.36
C PRO A 96 12.21 -15.18 23.52
N VAL A 97 13.41 -15.35 22.95
CA VAL A 97 13.99 -14.37 22.02
C VAL A 97 13.01 -14.15 20.88
N GLU A 98 12.28 -13.03 20.89
CA GLU A 98 11.35 -12.65 19.83
C GLU A 98 12.15 -12.48 18.54
N SER A 99 11.76 -13.20 17.49
CA SER A 99 12.32 -13.00 16.16
C SER A 99 12.12 -11.54 15.73
N PRO A 100 13.08 -10.92 15.00
CA PRO A 100 12.92 -9.56 14.50
C PRO A 100 11.56 -9.37 13.82
N PRO A 101 10.88 -8.22 13.98
CA PRO A 101 9.54 -8.01 13.42
C PRO A 101 9.52 -8.02 11.88
N THR A 102 10.69 -8.01 11.25
CA THR A 102 10.88 -8.00 9.80
C THR A 102 11.02 -9.39 9.18
N GLU A 103 10.88 -10.47 9.96
CA GLU A 103 11.06 -11.83 9.46
C GLU A 103 10.12 -12.84 10.13
N THR A 104 9.76 -13.89 9.39
CA THR A 104 9.00 -15.03 9.90
C THR A 104 9.49 -16.32 9.25
N LYS A 105 9.30 -17.45 9.95
CA LYS A 105 9.63 -18.78 9.43
C LYS A 105 8.47 -19.34 8.62
N ILE A 106 8.78 -19.99 7.50
CA ILE A 106 7.83 -20.74 6.69
C ILE A 106 8.29 -22.20 6.56
N ASP A 107 7.37 -23.13 6.71
CA ASP A 107 7.65 -24.57 6.61
C ASP A 107 7.25 -25.09 5.23
N LEU A 108 8.23 -25.62 4.51
CA LEU A 108 8.04 -26.14 3.16
C LEU A 108 7.56 -27.60 3.18
N PRO A 109 6.93 -28.08 2.10
CA PRO A 109 6.39 -29.44 2.03
C PRO A 109 7.44 -30.54 2.18
N ASP A 110 8.70 -30.24 1.83
CA ASP A 110 9.83 -31.17 1.94
C ASP A 110 10.37 -31.29 3.38
N GLY A 111 9.72 -30.64 4.34
CA GLY A 111 10.11 -30.60 5.74
C GLY A 111 11.25 -29.63 6.05
N THR A 112 11.72 -28.87 5.05
CA THR A 112 12.68 -27.79 5.26
C THR A 112 11.98 -26.52 5.73
N CYS A 113 12.66 -25.70 6.52
CA CYS A 113 12.16 -24.39 6.94
C CYS A 113 13.01 -23.32 6.26
N GLN A 114 12.35 -22.28 5.73
CA GLN A 114 13.01 -21.09 5.20
C GLN A 114 12.55 -19.86 5.97
N LEU A 115 13.40 -18.83 5.97
CA LEU A 115 13.03 -17.53 6.54
C LEU A 115 12.47 -16.66 5.43
N LEU A 116 11.27 -16.12 5.63
CA LEU A 116 10.73 -15.01 4.85
C LEU A 116 11.07 -13.71 5.56
N ARG A 117 11.57 -12.71 4.85
CA ARG A 117 12.01 -11.45 5.47
C ARG A 117 11.81 -10.24 4.57
N VAL A 118 11.80 -9.07 5.20
CA VAL A 118 11.90 -7.78 4.51
C VAL A 118 13.35 -7.53 4.09
N HIS A 119 13.56 -7.31 2.80
CA HIS A 119 14.78 -6.73 2.27
C HIS A 119 14.63 -5.21 2.20
N LYS A 120 15.36 -4.52 3.09
CA LYS A 120 15.35 -3.06 3.16
C LYS A 120 16.11 -2.46 1.99
N VAL A 121 15.48 -1.51 1.30
CA VAL A 121 16.14 -0.68 0.27
C VAL A 121 16.46 0.70 0.84
N PRO A 122 17.34 1.49 0.19
CA PRO A 122 17.64 2.84 0.65
C PRO A 122 16.37 3.69 0.78
N ASP A 123 16.27 4.41 1.90
CA ASP A 123 15.21 5.37 2.18
C ASP A 123 15.50 6.69 1.44
N ASP A 124 15.36 6.63 0.13
CA ASP A 124 15.42 7.77 -0.77
C ASP A 124 14.12 7.87 -1.59
N ASN A 125 13.97 8.95 -2.34
CA ASN A 125 12.80 9.21 -3.18
C ASN A 125 12.62 8.22 -4.37
N SER A 126 13.42 7.15 -4.42
CA SER A 126 13.38 6.08 -5.42
C SER A 126 13.14 4.68 -4.83
N CYS A 127 12.77 4.57 -3.54
CA CYS A 127 12.51 3.30 -2.85
C CYS A 127 11.61 2.32 -3.63
N LEU A 128 10.53 2.80 -4.26
CA LEU A 128 9.67 1.97 -5.11
C LEU A 128 10.46 1.28 -6.23
N PHE A 129 11.26 2.07 -6.96
CA PHE A 129 12.06 1.57 -8.06
C PHE A 129 13.16 0.64 -7.55
N HIS A 130 13.79 0.95 -6.41
CA HIS A 130 14.79 0.08 -5.79
C HIS A 130 14.19 -1.27 -5.39
N ALA A 131 12.99 -1.29 -4.80
CA ALA A 131 12.32 -2.52 -4.38
C ALA A 131 11.99 -3.41 -5.60
N ILE A 132 11.37 -2.84 -6.64
CA ILE A 132 11.07 -3.57 -7.88
C ILE A 132 12.35 -4.05 -8.56
N SER A 133 13.37 -3.19 -8.63
CA SER A 133 14.67 -3.48 -9.23
C SER A 133 15.37 -4.63 -8.51
N TYR A 134 15.37 -4.62 -7.18
CA TYR A 134 15.93 -5.69 -6.36
C TYR A 134 15.19 -7.01 -6.57
N CYS A 135 13.85 -6.98 -6.55
CA CYS A 135 13.04 -8.17 -6.77
C CYS A 135 13.33 -8.83 -8.12
N ASN A 136 13.50 -8.03 -9.19
CA ASN A 136 13.66 -8.56 -10.53
C ASN A 136 15.12 -8.84 -10.92
N TYR A 137 16.03 -7.94 -10.59
CA TYR A 137 17.42 -7.96 -11.07
C TYR A 137 18.45 -8.26 -9.98
N LYS A 138 18.06 -8.29 -8.71
CA LYS A 138 18.98 -8.36 -7.56
C LYS A 138 20.01 -7.24 -7.54
N ASP A 139 19.68 -6.12 -8.17
CA ASP A 139 20.52 -4.95 -8.30
C ASP A 139 19.64 -3.70 -8.28
N ILE A 140 19.88 -2.80 -7.32
CA ILE A 140 19.14 -1.53 -7.20
C ILE A 140 19.67 -0.45 -8.16
N SER A 141 20.81 -0.68 -8.82
CA SER A 141 21.37 0.28 -9.77
C SER A 141 20.49 0.49 -11.01
N VAL A 142 19.57 -0.45 -11.29
CA VAL A 142 18.65 -0.41 -12.44
C VAL A 142 17.45 0.53 -12.22
N SER A 143 17.29 1.10 -11.02
CA SER A 143 16.16 1.98 -10.67
C SER A 143 16.00 3.18 -11.61
N GLN A 144 17.10 3.78 -12.07
CA GLN A 144 17.02 4.92 -13.00
C GLN A 144 16.54 4.49 -14.39
N GLN A 145 16.91 3.29 -14.84
CA GLN A 145 16.46 2.70 -16.09
C GLN A 145 14.97 2.36 -16.01
N LEU A 146 14.49 1.89 -14.86
CA LEU A 146 13.05 1.66 -14.64
C LEU A 146 12.25 2.97 -14.76
N ARG A 147 12.77 4.10 -14.24
CA ARG A 147 12.15 5.41 -14.47
C ARG A 147 12.09 5.78 -15.95
N SER A 148 13.15 5.51 -16.71
CA SER A 148 13.17 5.71 -18.17
C SER A 148 12.11 4.90 -18.88
N VAL A 149 11.98 3.63 -18.52
CA VAL A 149 10.96 2.72 -19.06
C VAL A 149 9.55 3.27 -18.81
N VAL A 150 9.25 3.72 -17.58
CA VAL A 150 7.98 4.37 -17.26
C VAL A 150 7.75 5.60 -18.13
N ALA A 151 8.72 6.51 -18.16
CA ALA A 151 8.61 7.76 -18.90
C ALA A 151 8.36 7.52 -20.40
N ASP A 152 9.03 6.54 -21.00
CA ASP A 152 8.88 6.22 -22.42
C ASP A 152 7.53 5.58 -22.72
N LYS A 153 7.04 4.70 -21.84
CA LYS A 153 5.70 4.12 -21.98
C LYS A 153 4.59 5.16 -21.84
N ILE A 154 4.70 6.06 -20.87
CA ILE A 154 3.78 7.19 -20.73
C ILE A 154 3.75 8.03 -22.00
N ARG A 155 4.91 8.40 -22.57
CA ARG A 155 4.98 9.16 -23.82
C ARG A 155 4.37 8.44 -25.01
N SER A 156 4.48 7.11 -25.04
CA SER A 156 4.04 6.31 -26.19
C SER A 156 2.53 6.15 -26.28
N ASP A 157 1.79 6.35 -25.18
CA ASP A 157 0.33 6.25 -25.14
C ASP A 157 -0.32 7.44 -24.42
N PRO A 158 -0.38 8.62 -25.07
CA PRO A 158 -0.95 9.82 -24.46
C PRO A 158 -2.48 9.77 -24.32
N ILE A 159 -3.14 8.76 -24.91
CA ILE A 159 -4.59 8.57 -24.78
C ILE A 159 -4.88 7.88 -23.45
N GLU A 160 -4.21 6.75 -23.18
CA GLU A 160 -4.32 6.05 -21.88
C GLU A 160 -3.75 6.93 -20.76
N TYR A 161 -2.53 7.43 -20.93
CA TYR A 161 -1.85 8.29 -19.97
C TYR A 161 -2.15 9.77 -20.23
N SER A 162 -3.44 10.09 -20.20
CA SER A 162 -3.93 11.47 -20.34
C SER A 162 -3.73 12.32 -19.09
N GLU A 163 -3.88 13.64 -19.21
CA GLU A 163 -3.77 14.56 -18.07
C GLU A 163 -4.75 14.26 -16.94
N ALA A 164 -5.92 13.70 -17.26
CA ALA A 164 -6.91 13.27 -16.27
C ALA A 164 -6.45 12.05 -15.45
N VAL A 165 -5.65 11.17 -16.03
CA VAL A 165 -5.09 9.98 -15.35
C VAL A 165 -3.85 10.36 -14.54
N LEU A 166 -3.01 11.23 -15.09
CA LEU A 166 -1.70 11.57 -14.53
C LEU A 166 -1.71 12.76 -13.55
N ASP A 167 -2.82 13.50 -13.46
CA ASP A 167 -2.91 14.80 -12.77
C ASP A 167 -1.81 15.79 -13.22
N LYS A 168 -1.39 15.63 -14.48
CA LYS A 168 -0.33 16.39 -15.14
C LYS A 168 -0.37 16.09 -16.63
N ARG A 169 -0.02 17.07 -17.46
CA ARG A 169 0.21 16.81 -18.89
C ARG A 169 1.21 15.67 -19.08
N ASN A 170 0.94 14.79 -20.04
CA ASN A 170 1.71 13.59 -20.34
C ASN A 170 3.22 13.85 -20.48
N ASP A 171 3.59 14.85 -21.29
CA ASP A 171 4.98 15.27 -21.52
C ASP A 171 5.68 15.72 -20.23
N LEU A 172 4.98 16.46 -19.39
CA LEU A 172 5.47 16.94 -18.11
C LEU A 172 5.57 15.82 -17.07
N TYR A 173 4.64 14.87 -17.06
CA TYR A 173 4.71 13.71 -16.17
C TYR A 173 5.90 12.82 -16.51
N ALA A 174 6.10 12.52 -17.80
CA ALA A 174 7.22 11.72 -18.26
C ALA A 174 8.58 12.38 -17.94
N GLN A 175 8.67 13.72 -17.96
CA GLN A 175 9.86 14.43 -17.48
C GLN A 175 9.99 14.39 -15.95
N TRP A 176 8.87 14.54 -15.24
CA TRP A 176 8.82 14.54 -13.77
C TRP A 176 9.28 13.20 -13.19
N ILE A 177 8.77 12.07 -13.69
CA ILE A 177 9.05 10.74 -13.14
C ILE A 177 10.51 10.29 -13.35
N MET A 178 11.21 10.89 -14.32
CA MET A 178 12.63 10.67 -14.55
C MET A 178 13.52 11.20 -13.42
N ARG A 179 13.04 12.16 -12.64
CA ARG A 179 13.83 12.80 -11.59
C ARG A 179 13.91 11.88 -10.37
N LYS A 180 15.11 11.78 -9.80
CA LYS A 180 15.36 10.95 -8.60
C LYS A 180 14.58 11.39 -7.36
N ASP A 181 14.09 12.63 -7.33
CA ASP A 181 13.31 13.23 -6.23
C ASP A 181 11.79 13.01 -6.37
N SER A 182 11.35 12.28 -7.40
CA SER A 182 9.92 12.06 -7.68
C SER A 182 9.51 10.67 -7.24
N TRP A 183 8.53 10.59 -6.34
CA TRP A 183 8.00 9.33 -5.85
C TRP A 183 7.17 8.67 -6.95
N GLY A 184 7.32 7.36 -7.12
CA GLY A 184 6.40 6.59 -7.95
C GLY A 184 5.25 6.02 -7.11
N GLY A 185 4.23 5.52 -7.78
CA GLY A 185 3.09 4.85 -7.15
C GLY A 185 2.40 3.88 -8.10
N GLY A 186 1.07 3.79 -8.00
CA GLY A 186 0.28 2.76 -8.69
C GLY A 186 0.42 2.79 -10.22
N ILE A 187 0.60 3.98 -10.82
CA ILE A 187 0.80 4.12 -12.26
C ILE A 187 2.12 3.46 -12.68
N GLU A 188 3.21 3.78 -11.98
CA GLU A 188 4.52 3.19 -12.22
C GLU A 188 4.49 1.68 -12.01
N ILE A 189 3.83 1.19 -10.96
CA ILE A 189 3.75 -0.23 -10.63
C ILE A 189 3.00 -1.01 -11.71
N ALA A 190 1.84 -0.53 -12.16
CA ALA A 190 1.06 -1.18 -13.21
C ALA A 190 1.88 -1.34 -14.50
N LEU A 191 2.56 -0.26 -14.91
CA LEU A 191 3.38 -0.22 -16.13
C LEU A 191 4.63 -1.09 -16.02
N LEU A 192 5.33 -1.04 -14.88
CA LEU A 192 6.51 -1.87 -14.63
C LEU A 192 6.14 -3.35 -14.55
N SER A 193 5.01 -3.69 -13.94
CA SER A 193 4.50 -5.06 -13.92
C SER A 193 4.27 -5.61 -15.33
N GLU A 194 3.67 -4.82 -16.22
CA GLU A 194 3.52 -5.19 -17.64
C GLU A 194 4.87 -5.35 -18.35
N THR A 195 5.79 -4.41 -18.12
CA THR A 195 7.09 -4.41 -18.81
C THR A 195 7.98 -5.58 -18.39
N LEU A 196 7.91 -5.96 -17.12
CA LEU A 196 8.68 -7.07 -16.56
C LEU A 196 7.99 -8.44 -16.75
N GLY A 197 6.74 -8.46 -17.22
CA GLY A 197 5.98 -9.70 -17.38
C GLY A 197 5.71 -10.42 -16.05
N THR A 198 5.66 -9.68 -14.95
CA THR A 198 5.55 -10.22 -13.58
C THR A 198 4.53 -9.41 -12.81
N ALA A 199 3.58 -10.08 -12.15
CA ALA A 199 2.60 -9.40 -11.30
C ALA A 199 3.30 -8.78 -10.08
N ILE A 200 2.84 -7.61 -9.64
CA ILE A 200 3.41 -6.95 -8.46
C ILE A 200 2.31 -6.88 -7.39
N PHE A 201 2.57 -7.50 -6.24
CA PHE A 201 1.66 -7.45 -5.10
C PHE A 201 2.23 -6.47 -4.09
N VAL A 202 1.52 -5.36 -3.89
CA VAL A 202 1.85 -4.36 -2.88
C VAL A 202 1.14 -4.75 -1.60
N LEU A 203 1.89 -5.09 -0.56
CA LEU A 203 1.33 -5.31 0.77
C LEU A 203 1.32 -3.98 1.53
N ASP A 204 0.14 -3.40 1.70
CA ASP A 204 -0.04 -2.21 2.53
C ASP A 204 -0.02 -2.61 4.01
N MET A 205 0.96 -2.12 4.75
CA MET A 205 1.14 -2.42 6.16
C MET A 205 0.06 -1.82 7.05
N ASP A 206 -0.50 -0.67 6.71
CA ASP A 206 -1.56 -0.09 7.53
C ASP A 206 -2.88 -0.82 7.28
N ALA A 207 -3.26 -0.98 6.00
CA ALA A 207 -4.49 -1.65 5.61
C ALA A 207 -4.45 -3.17 5.81
N GLN A 208 -3.26 -3.77 5.95
CA GLN A 208 -3.05 -5.21 6.10
C GLN A 208 -3.65 -6.00 4.92
N GLN A 209 -3.52 -5.45 3.71
CA GLN A 209 -4.09 -5.99 2.49
C GLN A 209 -3.11 -5.92 1.33
N PHE A 210 -3.26 -6.89 0.41
CA PHE A 210 -2.54 -6.89 -0.85
C PHE A 210 -3.33 -6.13 -1.91
N GLU A 211 -2.71 -5.13 -2.51
CA GLU A 211 -3.11 -4.64 -3.83
C GLU A 211 -2.30 -5.37 -4.90
N LYS A 212 -3.02 -6.00 -5.84
CA LYS A 212 -2.41 -6.86 -6.85
C LYS A 212 -2.49 -6.19 -8.21
N PHE A 213 -1.35 -6.08 -8.88
CA PHE A 213 -1.23 -5.51 -10.21
C PHE A 213 -0.91 -6.62 -11.22
N ASN A 214 -1.76 -6.75 -12.25
CA ASN A 214 -1.66 -7.73 -13.34
C ASN A 214 -1.59 -9.20 -12.89
N GLU A 215 -2.23 -9.52 -11.77
CA GLU A 215 -2.34 -10.88 -11.23
C GLU A 215 -3.15 -11.82 -12.11
N ASP A 216 -4.05 -11.30 -12.93
CA ASP A 216 -4.82 -12.04 -13.92
C ASP A 216 -4.00 -12.32 -15.19
N ARG A 217 -2.96 -11.51 -15.46
CA ARG A 217 -2.14 -11.61 -16.67
C ARG A 217 -0.86 -12.42 -16.49
N PHE A 218 -0.26 -12.40 -15.31
CA PHE A 218 1.01 -13.07 -15.04
C PHE A 218 0.89 -14.07 -13.90
N ASN A 219 1.49 -15.25 -14.06
CA ASN A 219 1.56 -16.25 -12.99
C ASN A 219 2.68 -15.98 -12.00
N GLN A 220 3.81 -15.47 -12.51
CA GLN A 220 4.91 -15.02 -11.67
C GLN A 220 4.54 -13.73 -10.97
N PHE A 221 4.91 -13.62 -9.69
CA PHE A 221 4.68 -12.42 -8.91
C PHE A 221 5.84 -12.11 -7.95
N MET A 222 5.99 -10.84 -7.62
CA MET A 222 6.84 -10.36 -6.53
C MET A 222 5.99 -9.63 -5.49
N ILE A 223 6.50 -9.52 -4.27
CA ILE A 223 5.84 -8.75 -3.20
C ILE A 223 6.73 -7.58 -2.81
N ILE A 224 6.16 -6.38 -2.81
CA ILE A 224 6.75 -5.19 -2.20
C ILE A 224 5.89 -4.75 -1.02
N LEU A 225 6.54 -4.36 0.06
CA LEU A 225 5.90 -3.94 1.30
C LEU A 225 5.84 -2.42 1.33
N PHE A 226 4.66 -1.85 1.57
CA PHE A 226 4.46 -0.42 1.63
C PHE A 226 4.02 0.01 3.03
N ASN A 227 4.74 0.96 3.61
CA ASN A 227 4.50 1.39 4.98
C ASN A 227 3.73 2.71 5.12
N GLY A 228 3.36 3.38 4.03
CA GLY A 228 2.77 4.73 4.04
C GLY A 228 3.62 5.79 3.35
N ILE A 229 4.95 5.64 3.38
CA ILE A 229 5.88 6.60 2.77
C ILE A 229 7.06 5.93 2.05
N HIS A 230 7.27 4.64 2.28
CA HIS A 230 8.43 3.88 1.81
C HIS A 230 8.03 2.48 1.32
N TYR A 231 8.80 1.96 0.36
CA TYR A 231 8.65 0.61 -0.18
C TYR A 231 9.89 -0.22 0.11
N ASP A 232 9.69 -1.44 0.59
CA ASP A 232 10.71 -2.48 0.71
C ASP A 232 10.31 -3.74 -0.08
N SER A 233 11.21 -4.71 -0.17
CA SER A 233 10.95 -5.99 -0.87
C SER A 233 10.75 -7.14 0.11
N ILE A 234 10.00 -8.16 -0.28
CA ILE A 234 9.92 -9.43 0.46
C ILE A 234 10.77 -10.49 -0.23
N GLU A 235 11.61 -11.19 0.54
CA GLU A 235 12.45 -12.27 0.03
C GLU A 235 12.52 -13.48 0.98
N LEU A 236 12.86 -14.63 0.41
CA LEU A 236 13.30 -15.78 1.17
C LEU A 236 14.79 -15.66 1.56
N SER A 237 15.21 -16.38 2.60
CA SER A 237 16.63 -16.52 2.98
C SER A 237 17.51 -17.06 1.86
N SER A 238 16.93 -17.76 0.89
CA SER A 238 17.62 -18.20 -0.33
C SER A 238 17.91 -17.06 -1.32
N GLY A 239 17.45 -15.83 -1.04
CA GLY A 239 17.49 -14.68 -1.94
C GLY A 239 16.38 -14.68 -3.01
N ARG A 240 15.40 -15.59 -2.93
CA ARG A 240 14.28 -15.64 -3.91
C ARG A 240 13.24 -14.57 -3.62
N THR A 241 12.86 -13.81 -4.65
CA THR A 241 11.85 -12.71 -4.61
C THR A 241 10.72 -12.87 -5.62
N ILE A 242 10.89 -13.72 -6.63
CA ILE A 242 9.85 -14.03 -7.62
C ILE A 242 9.28 -15.41 -7.31
N PHE A 243 7.96 -15.44 -7.15
CA PHE A 243 7.15 -16.60 -6.81
C PHE A 243 6.19 -16.90 -7.96
N ASP A 244 5.58 -18.08 -7.97
CA ASP A 244 4.68 -18.52 -9.05
C ASP A 244 3.35 -19.01 -8.47
N LYS A 245 2.24 -18.39 -8.89
CA LYS A 245 0.89 -18.75 -8.46
C LYS A 245 0.49 -20.20 -8.76
N ASN A 246 1.15 -20.85 -9.72
CA ASN A 246 0.89 -22.26 -10.02
C ASN A 246 1.37 -23.19 -8.89
N ASP A 247 2.32 -22.73 -8.06
CA ASP A 247 2.64 -23.35 -6.78
C ASP A 247 1.73 -22.75 -5.71
N ASP A 248 0.49 -23.23 -5.65
CA ASP A 248 -0.56 -22.70 -4.78
C ASP A 248 -0.15 -22.76 -3.29
N TYR A 249 0.47 -23.87 -2.88
CA TYR A 249 0.91 -24.06 -1.50
C TYR A 249 2.00 -23.06 -1.10
N LEU A 250 3.08 -22.97 -1.89
CA LEU A 250 4.15 -22.00 -1.61
C LEU A 250 3.60 -20.57 -1.69
N SER A 251 2.75 -20.27 -2.67
CA SER A 251 2.15 -18.95 -2.81
C SER A 251 1.35 -18.55 -1.58
N GLN A 252 0.53 -19.45 -1.02
CA GLN A 252 -0.23 -19.20 0.21
C GLN A 252 0.69 -19.00 1.42
N LEU A 253 1.77 -19.78 1.55
CA LEU A 253 2.77 -19.58 2.61
C LEU A 253 3.46 -18.22 2.51
N ILE A 254 3.88 -17.82 1.31
CA ILE A 254 4.54 -16.53 1.09
C ILE A 254 3.58 -15.37 1.41
N LEU A 255 2.33 -15.44 0.94
CA LEU A 255 1.33 -14.39 1.19
C LEU A 255 0.98 -14.29 2.69
N SER A 256 0.73 -15.42 3.35
CA SER A 256 0.39 -15.45 4.78
C SER A 256 1.57 -15.02 5.65
N GLY A 257 2.78 -15.48 5.34
CA GLY A 257 4.01 -15.06 6.02
C GLY A 257 4.28 -13.55 5.84
N SER A 258 4.08 -13.01 4.64
CA SER A 258 4.24 -11.57 4.39
C SER A 258 3.23 -10.76 5.21
N LEU A 259 1.98 -11.22 5.30
CA LEU A 259 0.96 -10.59 6.13
C LEU A 259 1.32 -10.67 7.63
N GLN A 260 1.91 -11.78 8.09
CA GLN A 260 2.39 -11.89 9.46
C GLN A 260 3.49 -10.87 9.77
N ILE A 261 4.47 -10.72 8.86
CA ILE A 261 5.52 -9.70 8.95
C ILE A 261 4.88 -8.30 9.03
N ALA A 262 3.93 -7.99 8.14
CA ALA A 262 3.24 -6.70 8.16
C ALA A 262 2.51 -6.45 9.48
N LYS A 263 1.87 -7.46 10.09
CA LYS A 263 1.23 -7.34 11.42
C LYS A 263 2.25 -7.04 12.51
N GLN A 264 3.34 -7.80 12.53
CA GLN A 264 4.42 -7.60 13.51
C GLN A 264 5.02 -6.21 13.38
N MET A 265 5.35 -5.78 12.16
CA MET A 265 5.88 -4.45 11.90
C MET A 265 4.89 -3.34 12.28
N LYS A 266 3.59 -3.48 11.98
CA LYS A 266 2.55 -2.53 12.41
C LYS A 266 2.48 -2.42 13.95
N GLN A 267 2.49 -3.54 14.66
CA GLN A 267 2.49 -3.57 16.13
C GLN A 267 3.71 -2.86 16.74
N HIS A 268 4.83 -2.85 16.02
CA HIS A 268 6.07 -2.18 16.43
C HIS A 268 6.18 -0.74 15.88
N GLY A 269 5.11 -0.16 15.32
CA GLY A 269 5.07 1.24 14.89
C GLY A 269 5.78 1.56 13.58
N TYR A 270 5.98 0.57 12.71
CA TYR A 270 6.64 0.76 11.41
C TYR A 270 5.70 1.19 10.27
N SER A 271 4.39 1.34 10.51
CA SER A 271 3.41 1.79 9.52
C SER A 271 2.98 3.23 9.77
N PHE A 272 2.76 4.00 8.72
CA PHE A 272 2.37 5.41 8.73
C PHE A 272 1.05 5.59 7.98
N ASN A 273 -0.04 6.02 8.64
CA ASN A 273 -1.23 6.45 7.91
C ASN A 273 -1.10 7.94 7.56
N THR A 274 -0.60 8.22 6.37
CA THR A 274 -0.27 9.58 5.94
C THR A 274 -1.47 10.52 5.75
N ARG A 275 -2.72 10.02 5.78
CA ARG A 275 -3.94 10.84 5.70
C ARG A 275 -4.60 11.09 7.07
N GLN A 276 -4.38 10.22 8.05
CA GLN A 276 -4.98 10.35 9.39
C GLN A 276 -3.96 10.77 10.46
N ASP A 277 -2.70 10.35 10.32
CA ASP A 277 -1.66 10.60 11.31
C ASP A 277 -0.79 11.81 10.92
N LYS A 278 -0.40 12.57 11.94
CA LYS A 278 0.66 13.55 11.81
C LYS A 278 2.00 12.83 11.72
N ILE A 279 2.66 12.99 10.57
CA ILE A 279 4.00 12.45 10.35
C ILE A 279 5.00 13.43 10.96
N ILE A 280 5.93 12.97 11.78
CA ILE A 280 7.01 13.79 12.34
C ILE A 280 8.33 13.46 11.65
N CYS A 281 9.17 14.46 11.43
CA CYS A 281 10.57 14.19 11.12
C CYS A 281 11.33 13.95 12.44
N ASN A 282 11.92 12.78 12.62
CA ASN A 282 12.67 12.43 13.85
C ASN A 282 13.96 13.23 14.02
N ILE A 283 14.42 13.91 12.95
CA ILE A 283 15.64 14.74 12.97
C ILE A 283 15.36 16.17 13.45
N CYS A 284 14.23 16.76 13.04
CA CYS A 284 13.92 18.17 13.32
C CYS A 284 12.56 18.42 13.97
N ASN A 285 11.83 17.36 14.32
CA ASN A 285 10.53 17.38 14.98
C ASN A 285 9.45 18.20 14.27
N SER A 286 9.58 18.38 12.95
CA SER A 286 8.56 19.04 12.14
C SER A 286 7.41 18.07 11.86
N GLU A 287 6.18 18.54 12.00
CA GLU A 287 4.95 17.78 11.74
C GLU A 287 4.44 18.02 10.32
N PHE A 288 3.94 16.97 9.66
CA PHE A 288 3.42 16.99 8.29
C PHE A 288 2.07 16.27 8.22
N ALA A 289 1.17 16.84 7.42
CA ALA A 289 -0.09 16.22 7.04
C ALA A 289 0.06 15.60 5.65
N GLY A 290 0.71 14.43 5.60
CA GLY A 290 0.77 13.58 4.42
C GLY A 290 2.02 13.65 3.54
N GLU A 291 2.06 12.71 2.60
CA GLU A 291 3.24 12.35 1.79
C GLU A 291 3.82 13.53 1.01
N LYS A 292 2.97 14.40 0.47
CA LYS A 292 3.43 15.57 -0.31
C LYS A 292 4.27 16.53 0.52
N ASP A 293 3.95 16.72 1.79
CA ASP A 293 4.68 17.66 2.65
C ASP A 293 5.94 17.03 3.23
N VAL A 294 5.91 15.72 3.53
CA VAL A 294 7.10 14.91 3.83
C VAL A 294 8.11 14.97 2.69
N ALA A 295 7.67 14.72 1.45
CA ALA A 295 8.54 14.76 0.28
C ALA A 295 9.16 16.15 0.06
N LYS A 296 8.38 17.23 0.23
CA LYS A 296 8.91 18.61 0.17
C LYS A 296 9.94 18.88 1.26
N HIS A 297 9.70 18.40 2.48
CA HIS A 297 10.62 18.56 3.60
C HIS A 297 11.92 17.81 3.39
N ALA A 298 11.85 16.53 3.03
CA ALA A 298 13.02 15.72 2.68
C ALA A 298 13.85 16.38 1.58
N LYS A 299 13.18 16.93 0.56
CA LYS A 299 13.84 17.68 -0.51
C LYS A 299 14.54 18.95 -0.04
N LYS A 300 13.92 19.72 0.87
CA LYS A 300 14.46 21.00 1.32
C LYS A 300 15.59 20.84 2.34
N THR A 301 15.51 19.82 3.18
CA THR A 301 16.38 19.64 4.35
C THR A 301 17.36 18.48 4.24
N GLY A 302 17.07 17.50 3.37
CA GLY A 302 17.79 16.23 3.30
C GLY A 302 17.42 15.23 4.40
N HIS A 303 16.41 15.54 5.23
CA HIS A 303 15.97 14.65 6.29
C HIS A 303 15.11 13.51 5.72
N ILE A 304 15.47 12.27 6.04
CA ILE A 304 14.79 11.06 5.55
C ILE A 304 14.22 10.20 6.68
N ASP A 305 14.53 10.49 7.94
CA ASP A 305 14.01 9.75 9.09
C ASP A 305 12.68 10.35 9.57
N PHE A 306 11.59 9.60 9.37
CA PHE A 306 10.22 9.99 9.70
C PHE A 306 9.55 9.00 10.67
N GLY A 307 8.77 9.56 11.59
CA GLY A 307 8.02 8.88 12.65
C GLY A 307 6.52 9.24 12.59
N GLN A 308 5.68 8.55 13.35
CA GLN A 308 4.33 9.03 13.68
C GLN A 308 4.41 9.89 14.95
N ALA A 309 3.67 10.99 14.98
CA ALA A 309 3.44 11.69 16.24
C ALA A 309 2.66 10.77 17.17
N SER A 310 3.23 10.44 18.33
CA SER A 310 2.47 9.79 19.39
C SER A 310 1.29 10.68 19.78
N SER A 311 0.08 10.15 19.69
CA SER A 311 -1.13 10.78 20.25
C SER A 311 -1.07 10.78 21.78
#